data_AF-J9FTB7-F1
#
_entry.id   AF-J9FTB7-F1
#
_cell.length_a   1.000
_cell.length_b   1.000
_cell.length_c   1.000
_cell.angle_alpha   90.00
_cell.angle_beta   90.00
_cell.angle_gamma   90.00
#
_symmetry.space_group_name_H-M   'P 1'
#
loop_
_entity.id
_entity.type
_entity.pdbx_description
1 polymer ?
#
loop_
_entity_poly.entity_id
_entity_poly.type
_entity_poly.pdbx_seq_one_letter_code
_entity_poly.pdbx_strand_id
1 'polypeptide(L)'
;FPKTMEMAGVTMALNYHFEPGSPRDGLTLAVPLYALNQIDAVRAEWLVPGMVKEKAQTLIRALPQKIRRHCVPVAEFAAGFFTRTQEGEARNTPFLDVLADDIRTQTGVPCASSDFKVEQLPAHLI
;
A
#
# COMPACT_ATOMS: atom_id res chain seq x y z
N PHE A 1 13.69 -7.78 7.68
CA PHE A 1 12.85 -6.59 7.89
C PHE A 1 13.76 -5.39 8.12
N PRO A 2 13.71 -4.32 7.31
CA PRO A 2 14.50 -3.13 7.56
C PRO A 2 13.94 -2.39 8.78
N LYS A 3 14.81 -2.00 9.69
CA LYS A 3 14.45 -1.33 10.96
C LYS A 3 14.25 0.18 10.79
N THR A 4 14.49 0.72 9.59
CA THR A 4 14.58 2.15 9.33
C THR A 4 14.07 2.50 7.93
N MET A 5 13.42 3.66 7.81
CA MET A 5 13.01 4.28 6.54
C MET A 5 13.61 5.68 6.48
N GLU A 6 14.06 6.11 5.31
CA GLU A 6 14.63 7.44 5.12
C GLU A 6 13.64 8.35 4.37
N MET A 7 13.32 9.51 4.96
CA MET A 7 12.44 10.51 4.35
C MET A 7 12.99 11.91 4.58
N ALA A 8 13.12 12.70 3.50
CA ALA A 8 13.66 14.07 3.53
C ALA A 8 15.04 14.22 4.23
N GLY A 9 15.91 13.21 4.12
CA GLY A 9 17.24 13.20 4.75
C GLY A 9 17.25 12.82 6.24
N VAL A 10 16.14 12.27 6.75
CA VAL A 10 16.01 11.83 8.14
C VAL A 10 15.71 10.33 8.18
N THR A 11 16.53 9.60 8.94
CA THR A 11 16.34 8.18 9.21
C THR A 11 15.30 8.01 10.32
N MET A 12 14.12 7.49 9.97
CA MET A 12 13.04 7.16 10.89
C MET A 12 13.11 5.69 11.29
N ALA A 13 12.99 5.39 12.59
CA ALA A 13 12.93 4.02 13.10
C ALA A 13 11.51 3.46 12.98
N LEU A 14 11.38 2.28 12.37
CA LEU A 14 10.12 1.58 12.20
C LEU A 14 9.97 0.55 13.32
N ASN A 15 9.06 0.78 14.27
CA ASN A 15 8.70 -0.22 15.27
C ASN A 15 7.49 -1.03 14.81
N TYR A 16 7.75 -2.28 14.46
CA TYR A 16 6.74 -3.27 14.09
C TYR A 16 6.31 -4.03 15.35
N HIS A 17 5.02 -3.99 15.67
CA HIS A 17 4.41 -4.79 16.74
C HIS A 17 3.33 -5.68 16.10
N PHE A 18 3.46 -6.99 16.23
CA PHE A 18 2.59 -8.00 15.61
C PHE A 18 1.98 -8.88 16.69
N GLU A 19 0.70 -8.68 16.96
CA GLU A 19 -0.12 -9.51 17.85
C GLU A 19 -1.46 -9.83 17.14
N PRO A 20 -1.59 -11.02 16.53
CA PRO A 20 -2.80 -11.38 15.80
C PRO A 20 -4.01 -11.44 16.75
N GLY A 21 -5.03 -10.61 16.48
CA GLY A 21 -6.31 -10.62 17.19
C GLY A 21 -6.54 -9.50 18.21
N SER A 22 -5.61 -8.55 18.34
CA SER A 22 -5.76 -7.37 19.18
C SER A 22 -6.37 -6.19 18.40
N PRO A 23 -7.26 -5.36 18.96
CA PRO A 23 -7.63 -4.08 18.33
C PRO A 23 -6.47 -3.08 18.22
N ARG A 24 -5.29 -3.43 18.76
CA ARG A 24 -4.00 -2.74 18.57
C ARG A 24 -3.18 -3.30 17.40
N ASP A 25 -3.74 -4.22 16.62
CA ASP A 25 -3.11 -4.79 15.44
C ASP A 25 -3.12 -3.73 14.32
N GLY A 26 -2.08 -2.91 14.34
CA GLY A 26 -1.86 -1.73 13.49
C GLY A 26 -0.42 -1.24 13.60
N LEU A 27 0.17 -0.81 12.49
CA LEU A 27 1.49 -0.17 12.48
C LEU A 27 1.44 1.12 13.31
N THR A 28 2.22 1.18 14.40
CA THR A 28 2.43 2.44 15.13
C THR A 28 3.67 3.14 14.56
N LEU A 29 3.46 4.12 13.68
CA LEU A 29 4.54 5.01 13.24
C LEU A 29 4.90 5.95 14.39
N ALA A 30 6.03 5.69 15.05
CA ALA A 30 6.57 6.59 16.06
C ALA A 30 7.18 7.82 15.36
N VAL A 31 6.37 8.86 15.20
CA VAL A 31 6.80 10.12 14.56
C VAL A 31 7.29 11.07 15.67
N PRO A 32 8.55 11.51 15.64
CA PRO A 32 9.00 12.59 16.50
C PRO A 32 8.14 13.85 16.24
N LEU A 33 7.70 14.55 17.30
CA LEU A 33 6.75 15.67 17.19
C LEU A 33 7.16 16.73 16.16
N TYR A 34 8.46 16.94 15.94
CA TYR A 34 9.00 17.89 14.96
C TYR A 34 8.87 17.43 13.50
N ALA A 35 8.70 16.13 13.24
CA ALA A 35 8.57 15.54 11.91
C ALA A 35 7.09 15.31 11.51
N LEU A 36 6.14 15.57 12.41
CA LEU A 36 4.71 15.42 12.18
C LEU A 36 4.21 16.29 11.02
N ASN A 37 4.73 17.51 10.90
CA ASN A 37 4.41 18.44 9.81
C ASN A 37 5.11 18.09 8.48
N GLN A 38 6.00 17.09 8.47
CA GLN A 38 6.72 16.61 7.28
C GLN A 38 6.20 15.28 6.76
N ILE A 39 5.15 14.72 7.37
CA ILE A 39 4.52 13.51 6.85
C ILE A 39 3.76 13.91 5.58
N ASP A 40 4.38 13.60 4.45
CA ASP A 40 3.69 13.58 3.18
C ASP A 40 2.69 12.41 3.22
N ALA A 41 1.41 12.75 3.37
CA ALA A 41 0.32 11.78 3.40
C ALA A 41 0.36 10.85 2.18
N VAL A 42 0.81 11.36 1.02
CA VAL A 42 0.95 10.58 -0.21
C VAL A 42 2.05 9.54 -0.08
N ARG A 43 3.18 9.86 0.56
CA ARG A 43 4.23 8.86 0.84
C ARG A 43 3.84 7.91 1.98
N ALA A 44 3.05 8.37 2.94
CA ALA A 44 2.55 7.52 4.02
C ALA A 44 1.56 6.45 3.53
N GLU A 45 0.79 6.74 2.47
CA GLU A 45 -0.10 5.75 1.83
C GLU A 45 0.64 4.51 1.31
N TRP A 46 1.92 4.66 0.95
CA TRP A 46 2.75 3.60 0.39
C TRP A 46 3.21 2.55 1.41
N LEU A 47 2.85 2.68 2.70
CA LEU A 47 3.24 1.75 3.77
C LEU A 47 4.75 1.42 3.75
N VAL A 48 5.17 0.40 4.49
CA VAL A 48 6.50 -0.20 4.32
C VAL A 48 6.49 -1.12 3.08
N PRO A 49 7.61 -1.24 2.34
CA PRO A 49 7.71 -2.12 1.17
C PRO A 49 7.14 -3.53 1.38
N GLY A 50 7.35 -4.12 2.57
CA GLY A 50 6.82 -5.44 2.91
C GLY A 50 5.29 -5.55 2.92
N MET A 51 4.57 -4.44 3.06
CA MET A 51 3.10 -4.38 3.14
C MET A 51 2.46 -3.85 1.86
N VAL A 52 3.22 -3.25 0.94
CA VAL A 52 2.73 -2.81 -0.37
C VAL A 52 2.07 -3.95 -1.14
N LYS A 53 2.72 -5.12 -1.17
CA LYS A 53 2.20 -6.30 -1.84
C LYS A 53 0.88 -6.77 -1.22
N GLU A 54 0.78 -6.77 0.10
CA GLU A 54 -0.42 -7.18 0.83
C GLU A 54 -1.57 -6.18 0.64
N LYS A 55 -1.29 -4.88 0.70
CA LYS A 55 -2.24 -3.80 0.41
C LYS A 55 -2.78 -3.92 -1.01
N ALA A 56 -1.91 -4.08 -2.01
CA ALA A 56 -2.31 -4.30 -3.40
C ALA A 56 -3.20 -5.54 -3.55
N GLN A 57 -2.79 -6.67 -2.97
CA GLN A 57 -3.56 -7.92 -3.03
C GLN A 57 -4.96 -7.75 -2.43
N THR A 58 -5.06 -7.08 -1.29
CA THR A 58 -6.34 -6.88 -0.58
C THR A 58 -7.25 -5.95 -1.35
N LEU A 59 -6.71 -4.84 -1.87
CA LEU A 59 -7.42 -3.89 -2.73
C LEU A 59 -7.96 -4.56 -4.00
N ILE A 60 -7.15 -5.39 -4.66
CA ILE A 60 -7.57 -6.13 -5.86
C ILE A 60 -8.70 -7.12 -5.53
N ARG A 61 -8.68 -7.76 -4.36
CA ARG A 61 -9.79 -8.66 -3.93
C ARG A 61 -11.10 -7.90 -3.72
N ALA A 62 -11.02 -6.67 -3.21
CA ALA A 62 -12.14 -5.78 -2.94
C ALA A 62 -12.72 -5.10 -4.19
N LEU A 63 -12.00 -5.15 -5.33
CA LEU A 63 -12.48 -4.56 -6.59
C LEU A 63 -13.81 -5.20 -7.07
N PRO A 64 -14.62 -4.43 -7.81
CA PRO A 64 -15.78 -4.96 -8.52
C PRO A 64 -15.41 -6.17 -9.38
N GLN A 65 -16.29 -7.18 -9.42
CA GLN A 65 -16.04 -8.44 -10.14
C GLN A 65 -15.66 -8.23 -11.61
N LYS A 66 -16.23 -7.20 -12.26
CA LYS A 66 -15.95 -6.82 -13.65
C LYS A 66 -14.46 -6.52 -13.90
N ILE A 67 -13.75 -5.98 -12.92
CA ILE A 67 -12.31 -5.66 -12.98
C ILE A 67 -11.50 -6.82 -12.42
N ARG A 68 -11.85 -7.29 -11.21
CA ARG A 68 -11.10 -8.30 -10.45
C ARG A 68 -10.81 -9.57 -11.24
N ARG A 69 -11.74 -10.03 -12.08
CA ARG A 69 -11.57 -11.24 -12.90
C ARG A 69 -10.38 -11.17 -13.87
N HIS A 70 -9.93 -9.98 -14.24
CA HIS A 70 -8.78 -9.75 -15.12
C HIS A 70 -7.44 -9.71 -14.36
N CYS A 71 -7.49 -9.63 -13.03
CA CYS A 71 -6.32 -9.65 -12.15
C CYS A 71 -6.10 -11.02 -11.50
N VAL A 72 -6.73 -12.09 -11.99
CA VAL A 72 -6.58 -13.45 -11.46
C VAL A 72 -5.40 -14.14 -12.18
N PRO A 73 -4.49 -14.81 -11.45
CA PRO A 73 -4.45 -14.98 -9.99
C PRO A 73 -4.05 -13.72 -9.21
N VAL A 74 -4.85 -13.34 -8.21
CA VAL A 74 -4.68 -12.05 -7.49
C VAL A 74 -3.33 -11.94 -6.77
N ALA A 75 -2.83 -13.05 -6.22
CA ALA A 75 -1.53 -13.07 -5.56
C ALA A 75 -0.37 -12.84 -6.54
N GLU A 76 -0.47 -13.38 -7.75
CA GLU A 76 0.52 -13.19 -8.82
C GLU A 76 0.46 -11.77 -9.38
N PHE A 77 -0.75 -11.25 -9.58
CA PHE A 77 -0.92 -9.87 -10.04
C PHE A 77 -0.31 -8.88 -9.03
N ALA A 78 -0.59 -9.06 -7.73
CA ALA A 78 -0.03 -8.23 -6.67
C ALA A 78 1.50 -8.36 -6.56
N ALA A 79 2.05 -9.56 -6.75
CA ALA A 79 3.50 -9.76 -6.82
C ALA A 79 4.12 -9.05 -8.03
N GLY A 80 3.47 -9.12 -9.20
CA GLY A 80 3.89 -8.42 -10.40
C GLY A 80 3.83 -6.90 -10.23
N PHE A 81 2.77 -6.37 -9.61
CA PHE A 81 2.65 -4.95 -9.27
C PHE A 81 3.81 -4.50 -8.39
N PHE A 82 4.14 -5.29 -7.35
CA PHE A 82 5.27 -5.01 -6.45
C PHE A 82 6.59 -4.91 -7.22
N THR A 83 6.87 -5.85 -8.15
CA THR A 83 8.07 -5.80 -8.99
C THR A 83 8.07 -4.59 -9.93
N ARG A 84 6.95 -4.30 -10.60
CA ARG A 84 6.83 -3.16 -11.53
C ARG A 84 6.95 -1.80 -10.86
N THR A 85 6.64 -1.73 -9.57
CA THR A 85 6.72 -0.50 -8.77
C THR A 85 8.05 -0.31 -8.04
N GLN A 86 9.10 -1.03 -8.43
CA GLN A 86 10.42 -1.00 -7.77
C GLN A 86 10.33 -1.46 -6.31
N GLU A 87 9.71 -2.62 -6.09
CA GLU A 87 9.56 -3.24 -4.78
C GLU A 87 8.80 -2.36 -3.77
N GLY A 88 7.81 -1.60 -4.25
CA GLY A 88 6.98 -0.75 -3.40
C GLY A 88 7.70 0.51 -2.89
N GLU A 89 8.68 1.02 -3.65
CA GLU A 89 9.30 2.31 -3.36
C GLU A 89 8.25 3.42 -3.33
N ALA A 90 8.24 4.21 -2.25
CA ALA A 90 7.25 5.27 -2.05
C ALA A 90 7.37 6.34 -3.14
N ARG A 91 6.22 6.73 -3.71
CA ARG A 91 6.13 7.70 -4.81
C ARG A 91 5.41 8.97 -4.36
N ASN A 92 5.56 10.04 -5.14
CA ASN A 92 4.81 11.29 -4.97
C ASN A 92 3.39 11.20 -5.56
N THR A 93 2.90 10.00 -5.85
CA THR A 93 1.58 9.75 -6.44
C THR A 93 0.81 8.82 -5.51
N PRO A 94 -0.50 9.07 -5.27
CA PRO A 94 -1.31 8.23 -4.39
C PRO A 94 -1.27 6.76 -4.78
N PHE A 95 -1.28 5.88 -3.78
CA PHE A 95 -1.10 4.44 -4.01
C PHE A 95 -2.20 3.87 -4.92
N LEU A 96 -3.45 4.29 -4.69
CA LEU A 96 -4.60 3.84 -5.46
C LEU A 96 -4.53 4.27 -6.93
N ASP A 97 -4.00 5.47 -7.20
CA ASP A 97 -3.83 5.96 -8.57
C ASP A 97 -2.83 5.11 -9.33
N VAL A 98 -1.71 4.77 -8.69
CA VAL A 98 -0.68 3.92 -9.30
C VAL A 98 -1.18 2.49 -9.50
N LEU A 99 -1.92 1.93 -8.54
CA LEU A 99 -2.52 0.60 -8.68
C LEU A 99 -3.60 0.58 -9.78
N ALA A 100 -4.44 1.61 -9.86
CA ALA A 100 -5.44 1.73 -10.93
C ALA A 100 -4.77 1.81 -12.31
N ASP A 101 -3.71 2.61 -12.43
CA ASP A 101 -2.96 2.74 -13.69
C ASP A 101 -2.26 1.45 -14.09
N ASP A 102 -1.65 0.74 -13.14
CA ASP A 102 -1.05 -0.56 -13.40
C ASP A 102 -2.10 -1.57 -13.88
N ILE A 103 -3.27 -1.63 -13.25
CA ILE A 103 -4.38 -2.50 -13.70
C ILE A 103 -4.81 -2.16 -15.12
N ARG A 104 -4.97 -0.87 -15.45
CA ARG A 104 -5.31 -0.43 -16.82
C ARG A 104 -4.24 -0.86 -17.82
N THR A 105 -2.98 -0.62 -17.50
CA THR A 105 -1.83 -0.93 -18.37
C THR A 105 -1.69 -2.43 -18.61
N GLN A 106 -1.87 -3.26 -17.58
CA GLN A 106 -1.69 -4.71 -17.69
C GLN A 106 -2.90 -5.44 -18.28
N THR A 107 -4.13 -4.93 -18.08
CA THR A 107 -5.36 -5.66 -18.45
C THR A 107 -6.16 -5.01 -19.57
N GLY A 108 -5.91 -3.74 -19.89
CA GLY A 108 -6.71 -2.94 -20.82
C GLY A 108 -8.10 -2.55 -20.29
N VAL A 109 -8.45 -2.96 -19.06
CA VAL A 109 -9.76 -2.68 -18.46
C VAL A 109 -9.72 -1.33 -17.75
N PRO A 110 -10.70 -0.43 -17.99
CA PRO A 110 -10.82 0.81 -17.22
C PRO A 110 -10.94 0.52 -15.73
N CYS A 111 -10.05 1.14 -14.96
CA CYS A 111 -9.99 1.08 -13.50
C CYS A 111 -9.66 2.48 -13.00
N ALA A 112 -10.36 2.97 -11.99
CA ALA A 112 -10.10 4.24 -11.34
C ALA A 112 -9.92 4.03 -9.83
N SER A 113 -9.28 4.99 -9.16
CA SER A 113 -9.02 4.93 -7.72
C SER A 113 -10.32 4.84 -6.89
N SER A 114 -11.41 5.39 -7.40
CA SER A 114 -12.76 5.29 -6.82
C SER A 114 -13.39 3.89 -6.92
N ASP A 115 -12.85 2.99 -7.75
CA ASP A 115 -13.32 1.59 -7.82
C ASP A 115 -12.86 0.77 -6.59
N PHE A 116 -11.84 1.25 -5.87
CA PHE A 116 -11.34 0.57 -4.67
C PHE A 116 -12.20 0.89 -3.45
N LYS A 117 -12.63 -0.17 -2.76
CA LYS A 117 -13.35 -0.06 -1.49
C LYS A 117 -12.37 -0.08 -0.32
N VAL A 118 -11.76 1.08 -0.06
CA VAL A 118 -10.75 1.27 1.01
C VAL A 118 -11.32 0.92 2.39
N GLU A 119 -12.62 1.12 2.60
CA GLU A 119 -13.39 0.76 3.80
C GLU A 119 -13.34 -0.74 4.15
N GLN A 120 -12.97 -1.60 3.18
CA GLN A 120 -12.85 -3.05 3.36
C GLN A 120 -11.42 -3.49 3.71
N LEU A 121 -10.48 -2.55 3.83
CA LEU A 121 -9.11 -2.85 4.25
C LEU A 121 -9.06 -3.12 5.76
N PRO A 122 -8.29 -4.13 6.20
CA PRO A 122 -7.85 -4.24 7.59
C PRO A 122 -7.24 -2.93 8.08
N ALA A 123 -7.47 -2.58 9.35
CA ALA A 123 -7.00 -1.31 9.92
C ALA A 123 -5.48 -1.10 9.82
N HIS A 124 -4.69 -2.18 9.76
CA HIS A 124 -3.23 -2.12 9.59
C HIS A 124 -2.76 -1.86 8.15
N LEU A 125 -3.67 -1.79 7.17
CA LEU A 125 -3.38 -1.52 5.74
C LEU A 125 -3.93 -0.18 5.24
N ILE A 126 -4.64 0.56 6.09
CA ILE A 126 -5.17 1.90 5.79
C ILE A 126 -4.01 2.89 5.77
#